data_AF-A0A2M6UGZ3-F1
#
_entry.id   AF-A0A2M6UGZ3-F1
#
_cell.length_a   1.000
_cell.length_b   1.000
_cell.length_c   1.000
_cell.angle_alpha   90.00
_cell.angle_beta   90.00
_cell.angle_gamma   90.00
#
_symmetry.space_group_name_H-M   'P 1'
#
loop_
_entity.id
_entity.type
_entity.pdbx_description
1 polymer ?
#
loop_
_entity_poly.entity_id
_entity_poly.type
_entity_poly.pdbx_seq_one_letter_code
_entity_poly.pdbx_strand_id
1 'polypeptide(L)'
;MLPVSKDTLLRVVRRRHRLPADPLKVIGIDDWAWRRKHRYASIICNLERRRVVTLLPDREPATARAWLAAHPTIAIVARDRGGGYGEAAAKALPHAVQVADRWHLMENASRAFLDAVRKSMRQIRTVIGATTIDPQLLTAAERLQYEGYL
;
A
#
# COMPACT_ATOMS: atom_id res chain seq x y z
N MET A 1 18.39 -11.27 -30.72
CA MET A 1 17.28 -10.31 -30.45
C MET A 1 17.31 -9.25 -31.54
N LEU A 2 16.17 -8.95 -32.18
CA LEU A 2 16.07 -7.85 -33.15
C LEU A 2 16.11 -6.50 -32.40
N PRO A 3 16.92 -5.52 -32.82
CA PRO A 3 16.93 -4.19 -32.22
C PRO A 3 15.60 -3.50 -32.56
N VAL A 4 14.76 -3.27 -31.56
CA VAL A 4 13.53 -2.47 -31.69
C VAL A 4 13.74 -1.11 -31.02
N SER A 5 13.28 -0.04 -31.68
CA SER A 5 13.34 1.31 -31.10
C SER A 5 12.36 1.44 -29.92
N LYS A 6 12.69 2.35 -28.99
CA LYS A 6 11.79 2.72 -27.86
C LYS A 6 10.37 3.05 -28.34
N ASP A 7 10.25 3.77 -29.46
CA ASP A 7 8.95 4.16 -30.01
C ASP A 7 8.16 2.97 -30.54
N THR A 8 8.85 1.99 -31.12
CA THR A 8 8.22 0.75 -31.58
C THR A 8 7.68 -0.05 -30.40
N LEU A 9 8.46 -0.16 -29.32
CA LEU A 9 8.01 -0.80 -28.07
C LEU A 9 6.77 -0.09 -27.49
N LEU A 10 6.82 1.24 -27.33
CA LEU A 10 5.70 2.03 -26.80
C LEU A 10 4.45 1.90 -27.67
N ARG A 11 4.59 1.91 -29.00
CA ARG A 11 3.48 1.73 -29.94
C ARG A 11 2.83 0.36 -29.78
N VAL A 12 3.63 -0.70 -29.65
CA VAL A 12 3.12 -2.06 -29.44
C VAL A 12 2.37 -2.17 -28.11
N VAL A 13 2.93 -1.61 -27.03
CA VAL A 13 2.26 -1.57 -25.71
C VAL A 13 0.92 -0.83 -25.80
N ARG A 14 0.91 0.36 -26.38
CA ARG A 14 -0.32 1.16 -26.56
C ARG A 14 -1.35 0.44 -27.42
N ARG A 15 -0.93 -0.21 -28.51
CA ARG A 15 -1.84 -0.96 -29.41
C ARG A 15 -2.45 -2.19 -28.75
N ARG A 16 -1.71 -2.85 -27.85
CA ARG A 16 -2.20 -4.03 -27.11
C ARG A 16 -2.96 -3.67 -25.85
N HIS A 17 -2.90 -2.41 -25.40
CA HIS A 17 -3.70 -1.94 -24.27
C HIS A 17 -5.18 -1.97 -24.65
N ARG A 18 -5.93 -2.86 -24.01
CA ARG A 18 -7.40 -2.92 -24.11
C ARG A 18 -7.97 -2.46 -22.78
N LEU A 19 -8.91 -1.52 -22.84
CA LEU A 19 -9.70 -1.17 -21.66
C LEU A 19 -10.48 -2.42 -21.24
N PRO A 20 -10.43 -2.82 -19.96
CA PRO A 20 -11.28 -3.90 -19.47
C PRO A 20 -12.75 -3.53 -19.68
N ALA A 21 -13.51 -4.40 -20.34
CA ALA A 21 -14.95 -4.23 -20.53
C ALA A 21 -15.78 -4.98 -19.47
N ASP A 22 -15.13 -5.82 -18.66
CA ASP A 22 -15.80 -6.61 -17.64
C ASP A 22 -16.32 -5.71 -16.51
N PRO A 23 -17.54 -5.94 -15.99
CA PRO A 23 -18.05 -5.25 -14.83
C PRO A 23 -17.08 -5.41 -13.63
N LEU A 24 -16.77 -4.30 -12.97
CA LEU A 24 -15.92 -4.32 -11.77
C LEU A 24 -16.75 -4.78 -10.58
N LYS A 25 -16.35 -5.90 -9.95
CA LYS A 25 -16.99 -6.42 -8.73
C LYS A 25 -16.11 -6.26 -7.50
N VAL A 26 -14.82 -6.58 -7.62
CA VAL A 26 -13.85 -6.45 -6.52
C VAL A 26 -12.71 -5.52 -6.94
N ILE A 27 -12.57 -4.41 -6.23
CA ILE A 27 -11.53 -3.42 -6.50
C ILE A 27 -10.62 -3.18 -5.29
N GLY A 28 -9.42 -2.71 -5.57
CA GLY A 28 -8.49 -2.12 -4.61
C GLY A 28 -8.35 -0.63 -4.90
N ILE A 29 -8.36 0.20 -3.86
CA ILE A 29 -8.04 1.63 -3.93
C ILE A 29 -6.91 1.96 -2.97
N ASP A 30 -5.91 2.67 -3.46
CA ASP A 30 -4.74 3.09 -2.66
C ASP A 30 -4.10 4.36 -3.27
N ASP A 31 -3.13 4.94 -2.57
CA ASP A 31 -2.34 6.07 -3.01
C ASP A 31 -1.30 5.67 -4.07
N TRP A 32 -1.25 6.44 -5.15
CA TRP A 32 -0.24 6.38 -6.20
C TRP A 32 0.66 7.60 -6.16
N ALA A 33 1.96 7.40 -6.02
CA ALA A 33 2.93 8.48 -6.09
C ALA A 33 3.44 8.65 -7.54
N TRP A 34 3.02 9.72 -8.22
CA TRP A 34 3.64 10.13 -9.49
C TRP A 34 5.12 10.51 -9.30
N ARG A 35 5.36 11.26 -8.23
CA ARG A 35 6.69 11.58 -7.72
C ARG A 35 6.59 11.60 -6.20
N ARG A 36 7.23 10.63 -5.56
CA ARG A 36 7.20 10.44 -4.10
C ARG A 36 7.53 11.76 -3.40
N LYS A 37 6.75 12.12 -2.38
CA LYS A 37 6.79 13.40 -1.62
C LYS A 37 6.38 14.67 -2.40
N HIS A 38 5.90 14.57 -3.64
CA HIS A 38 5.52 15.75 -4.43
C HIS A 38 4.08 15.67 -4.94
N ARG A 39 3.77 14.62 -5.71
CA ARG A 39 2.48 14.51 -6.39
C ARG A 39 1.94 13.11 -6.23
N TYR A 40 0.73 13.04 -5.69
CA TYR A 40 -0.01 11.82 -5.43
C TYR A 40 -1.33 11.83 -6.19
N ALA A 41 -1.83 10.63 -6.42
CA ALA A 41 -3.08 10.28 -7.08
C ALA A 41 -3.68 9.07 -6.34
N SER A 42 -4.87 8.63 -6.71
CA SER A 42 -5.38 7.31 -6.31
C SER A 42 -5.22 6.32 -7.46
N ILE A 43 -4.78 5.10 -7.16
CA ILE A 43 -4.81 3.97 -8.09
C ILE A 43 -6.04 3.10 -7.79
N ILE A 44 -6.75 2.71 -8.86
CA ILE A 44 -7.80 1.69 -8.77
C ILE A 44 -7.34 0.43 -9.50
N CYS A 45 -7.42 -0.70 -8.82
CA CYS A 45 -7.09 -2.02 -9.35
C CYS A 45 -8.32 -2.92 -9.34
N ASN A 46 -8.53 -3.69 -10.40
CA ASN A 46 -9.40 -4.84 -10.39
C ASN A 46 -8.64 -5.99 -9.71
N LEU A 47 -9.14 -6.45 -8.57
CA LEU A 47 -8.47 -7.47 -7.77
C LEU A 47 -8.72 -8.89 -8.27
N GLU A 48 -9.85 -9.13 -8.95
CA GLU A 48 -10.15 -10.43 -9.57
C GLU A 48 -9.17 -10.73 -10.71
N ARG A 49 -8.83 -9.70 -11.50
CA ARG A 49 -7.95 -9.82 -12.67
C ARG A 49 -6.53 -9.36 -12.41
N ARG A 50 -6.24 -8.83 -11.22
CA ARG A 50 -4.93 -8.27 -10.81
C ARG A 50 -4.41 -7.24 -11.82
N ARG A 51 -5.27 -6.30 -12.21
CA ARG A 51 -4.95 -5.28 -13.22
C ARG A 51 -5.31 -3.89 -12.74
N VAL A 52 -4.50 -2.91 -13.13
CA VAL A 52 -4.85 -1.49 -12.96
C VAL A 52 -6.04 -1.18 -13.86
N VAL A 53 -7.05 -0.54 -13.28
CA VAL A 53 -8.23 -0.03 -13.99
C VAL A 53 -7.97 1.41 -14.40
N THR A 54 -7.58 2.25 -13.44
CA THR A 54 -7.35 3.68 -13.68
C THR A 54 -6.43 4.28 -12.62
N LEU A 55 -5.88 5.44 -12.95
CA LEU A 55 -5.27 6.38 -12.00
C LEU A 55 -6.15 7.63 -11.96
N LEU A 56 -6.67 7.95 -10.79
CA LEU A 56 -7.39 9.20 -10.55
C LEU A 56 -6.41 10.37 -10.54
N PRO A 57 -6.86 11.60 -10.88
CA PRO A 57 -5.96 12.75 -11.01
C PRO A 57 -5.32 13.19 -9.69
N ASP A 58 -5.97 12.92 -8.57
CA ASP A 58 -5.57 13.33 -7.22
C ASP A 58 -5.97 12.25 -6.19
N ARG A 59 -5.77 12.55 -4.90
CA ARG A 59 -6.12 11.71 -3.76
C ARG A 59 -7.36 12.21 -3.01
N GLU A 60 -8.13 13.11 -3.62
CA GLU A 60 -9.25 13.76 -2.94
C GLU A 60 -10.41 12.78 -2.76
N PRO A 61 -11.00 12.68 -1.55
CA PRO A 61 -12.14 11.80 -1.31
C PRO A 61 -13.33 12.06 -2.25
N ALA A 62 -13.52 13.32 -2.68
CA ALA A 62 -14.58 13.69 -3.62
C ALA A 62 -14.37 13.05 -5.00
N THR A 63 -13.14 13.06 -5.51
CA THR A 63 -12.75 12.45 -6.78
C THR A 63 -12.95 10.94 -6.74
N ALA A 64 -12.50 10.29 -5.67
CA ALA A 64 -12.72 8.85 -5.45
C ALA A 64 -14.21 8.51 -5.37
N ARG A 65 -14.99 9.29 -4.61
CA ARG A 65 -16.44 9.10 -4.49
C ARG A 65 -17.15 9.20 -5.84
N ALA A 66 -16.85 10.23 -6.62
CA ALA A 66 -17.45 10.42 -7.94
C ALA A 66 -17.16 9.24 -8.87
N TRP A 67 -15.92 8.75 -8.86
CA TRP A 67 -15.55 7.58 -9.65
C TRP A 67 -16.27 6.31 -9.18
N LEU A 68 -16.33 6.06 -7.86
CA LEU A 68 -17.02 4.90 -7.30
C LEU A 68 -18.53 4.92 -7.60
N ALA A 69 -19.17 6.08 -7.54
CA ALA A 69 -20.60 6.23 -7.83
C ALA A 69 -20.95 5.88 -9.28
N ALA A 70 -20.01 6.07 -10.22
CA ALA A 70 -20.18 5.66 -11.61
C ALA A 70 -20.06 4.14 -11.84
N HIS A 71 -19.67 3.36 -10.81
CA HIS A 71 -19.45 1.92 -10.89
C HIS A 71 -20.28 1.16 -9.83
N PRO A 72 -21.62 1.18 -9.93
CA PRO A 72 -22.51 0.60 -8.91
C PRO A 72 -22.40 -0.92 -8.77
N THR A 73 -21.82 -1.61 -9.77
CA THR A 73 -21.63 -3.07 -9.75
C THR A 73 -20.55 -3.54 -8.78
N ILE A 74 -19.73 -2.61 -8.25
CA ILE A 74 -18.69 -2.92 -7.27
C ILE A 74 -19.36 -3.40 -5.99
N ALA A 75 -18.98 -4.61 -5.57
CA ALA A 75 -19.49 -5.26 -4.36
C ALA A 75 -18.46 -5.26 -3.23
N ILE A 76 -17.16 -5.19 -3.55
CA ILE A 76 -16.08 -5.23 -2.56
C ILE A 76 -15.04 -4.15 -2.89
N VAL A 77 -14.69 -3.36 -1.88
CA VAL A 77 -13.64 -2.34 -1.94
C VAL A 77 -12.56 -2.69 -0.91
N ALA A 78 -11.43 -3.21 -1.37
CA ALA A 78 -10.23 -3.29 -0.55
C ALA A 78 -9.55 -1.92 -0.54
N ARG A 79 -9.19 -1.44 0.65
CA ARG A 79 -8.58 -0.12 0.83
C ARG A 79 -7.54 -0.13 1.92
N ASP A 80 -6.69 0.88 1.92
CA ASP A 80 -5.88 1.24 3.08
C ASP A 80 -6.76 1.53 4.31
N ARG A 81 -6.15 1.83 5.45
CA ARG A 81 -6.91 2.17 6.68
C ARG A 81 -7.17 3.67 6.85
N GLY A 82 -6.94 4.48 5.83
CA GLY A 82 -7.23 5.91 5.82
C GLY A 82 -8.73 6.20 5.82
N GLY A 83 -9.15 7.25 6.53
CA GLY A 83 -10.57 7.63 6.62
C GLY A 83 -11.17 8.10 5.30
N GLY A 84 -10.38 8.80 4.46
CA GLY A 84 -10.86 9.44 3.24
C GLY A 84 -11.50 8.47 2.24
N TYR A 85 -10.80 7.38 1.89
CA TYR A 85 -11.35 6.37 0.98
C TYR A 85 -12.50 5.59 1.60
N GLY A 86 -12.45 5.33 2.92
CA GLY A 86 -13.54 4.65 3.61
C GLY A 86 -14.85 5.43 3.57
N GLU A 87 -14.80 6.74 3.81
CA GLU A 87 -15.96 7.62 3.68
C GLU A 87 -16.45 7.74 2.23
N ALA A 88 -15.53 7.89 1.27
CA ALA A 88 -15.87 7.97 -0.14
C ALA A 88 -16.61 6.71 -0.61
N ALA A 89 -16.10 5.53 -0.24
CA ALA A 89 -16.73 4.26 -0.54
C ALA A 89 -18.10 4.10 0.14
N ALA A 90 -18.21 4.41 1.43
CA ALA A 90 -19.49 4.32 2.15
C ALA A 90 -20.57 5.23 1.54
N LYS A 91 -20.19 6.44 1.10
CA LYS A 91 -21.12 7.41 0.50
C LYS A 91 -21.47 7.09 -0.96
N ALA A 92 -20.57 6.46 -1.72
CA ALA A 92 -20.78 6.14 -3.13
C ALA A 92 -21.44 4.77 -3.35
N LEU A 93 -21.08 3.78 -2.51
CA LEU A 93 -21.46 2.39 -2.64
C LEU A 93 -21.88 1.85 -1.26
N PRO A 94 -23.05 2.23 -0.72
CA PRO A 94 -23.47 1.83 0.63
C PRO A 94 -23.62 0.30 0.80
N HIS A 95 -23.85 -0.42 -0.30
CA HIS A 95 -23.96 -1.88 -0.33
C HIS A 95 -22.61 -2.59 -0.40
N ALA A 96 -21.53 -1.90 -0.75
CA ALA A 96 -20.23 -2.53 -0.96
C ALA A 96 -19.54 -2.85 0.37
N VAL A 97 -19.00 -4.06 0.48
CA VAL A 97 -18.22 -4.48 1.64
C VAL A 97 -16.83 -3.83 1.56
N GLN A 98 -16.46 -3.11 2.61
CA GLN A 98 -15.11 -2.57 2.74
C GLN A 98 -14.19 -3.56 3.45
N VAL A 99 -13.06 -3.87 2.83
CA VAL A 99 -12.06 -4.79 3.36
C VAL A 99 -10.76 -4.03 3.60
N ALA A 100 -10.15 -4.22 4.77
CA ALA A 100 -8.82 -3.68 5.03
C ALA A 100 -7.78 -4.43 4.20
N ASP A 101 -6.95 -3.70 3.47
CA ASP A 101 -5.87 -4.29 2.70
C ASP A 101 -4.88 -5.04 3.59
N ARG A 102 -4.46 -6.22 3.11
CA ARG A 102 -3.63 -7.16 3.86
C ARG A 102 -2.23 -6.61 4.14
N TRP A 103 -1.63 -5.89 3.20
CA TRP A 103 -0.29 -5.33 3.41
C TRP A 103 -0.32 -4.32 4.55
N HIS A 104 -1.30 -3.42 4.57
CA HIS A 104 -1.46 -2.47 5.67
C HIS A 104 -1.73 -3.14 7.02
N LEU A 105 -2.47 -4.24 7.05
CA LEU A 105 -2.67 -5.00 8.29
C LEU A 105 -1.36 -5.58 8.82
N MET A 106 -0.57 -6.21 7.95
CA MET A 106 0.73 -6.79 8.33
C MET A 106 1.72 -5.71 8.76
N GLU A 107 1.84 -4.63 8.00
CA GLU A 107 2.71 -3.50 8.34
C GLU A 107 2.37 -2.89 9.70
N ASN A 108 1.07 -2.68 9.96
CA ASN A 108 0.63 -2.15 11.25
C ASN A 108 0.91 -3.12 12.40
N ALA A 109 0.68 -4.42 12.21
CA ALA A 109 0.94 -5.44 13.21
C ALA A 109 2.45 -5.54 13.52
N SER A 110 3.29 -5.59 12.49
CA SER A 110 4.75 -5.62 12.62
C SER A 110 5.26 -4.37 13.33
N ARG A 111 4.77 -3.18 12.99
CA ARG A 111 5.15 -1.94 13.66
C ARG A 111 4.74 -1.94 15.15
N ALA A 112 3.50 -2.33 15.44
CA ALA A 112 3.01 -2.40 16.81
C ALA A 112 3.81 -3.40 17.67
N PHE A 113 4.16 -4.55 17.10
CA PHE A 113 5.03 -5.54 17.74
C PHE A 113 6.41 -4.96 18.05
N LEU A 114 7.07 -4.34 17.05
CA LEU A 114 8.38 -3.72 17.24
C LEU A 114 8.35 -2.63 18.32
N ASP A 115 7.31 -1.81 18.36
CA ASP A 115 7.17 -0.76 19.38
C ASP A 115 6.99 -1.34 20.78
N ALA A 116 6.20 -2.42 20.92
CA ALA A 116 6.01 -3.11 22.19
C ALA A 116 7.32 -3.77 22.69
N VAL A 117 8.05 -4.43 21.80
CA VAL A 117 9.36 -5.02 22.11
C VAL A 117 10.35 -3.93 22.53
N ARG A 118 10.47 -2.84 21.76
CA ARG A 118 11.35 -1.70 22.06
C ARG A 118 11.12 -1.12 23.45
N LYS A 119 9.85 -0.93 23.84
CA LYS A 119 9.50 -0.44 25.19
C LYS A 119 9.93 -1.40 26.30
N SER A 120 9.93 -2.70 26.01
CA SER A 120 10.26 -3.77 26.96
C SER A 120 11.74 -4.15 26.94
N MET A 121 12.54 -3.63 26.00
CA MET A 121 13.94 -4.05 25.80
C MET A 121 14.81 -3.90 27.05
N ARG A 122 14.58 -2.88 27.88
CA ARG A 122 15.32 -2.71 29.14
C ARG A 122 15.09 -3.88 30.08
N GLN A 123 13.84 -4.27 30.28
CA GLN A 123 13.46 -5.40 31.15
C GLN A 123 13.94 -6.73 30.57
N ILE A 124 13.79 -6.91 29.24
CA ILE A 124 14.30 -8.08 28.51
C ILE A 124 15.81 -8.23 28.73
N ARG A 125 16.60 -7.13 28.60
CA ARG A 125 18.05 -7.14 28.84
C ARG A 125 18.42 -7.48 30.29
N THR A 126 17.65 -6.99 31.27
CA THR A 126 17.86 -7.33 32.68
C THR A 126 17.62 -8.81 32.96
N VAL A 127 16.55 -9.40 32.44
CA VAL A 127 16.20 -10.82 32.67
C VAL A 127 17.15 -11.77 31.93
N ILE A 128 17.59 -11.42 30.72
CA ILE A 128 18.55 -12.22 29.96
C ILE A 128 19.94 -12.24 30.63
N GLY A 129 20.18 -11.39 31.65
CA GLY A 129 21.46 -11.36 32.35
C GLY A 129 22.59 -10.94 31.42
N ALA A 130 22.34 -9.98 30.52
CA ALA A 130 23.32 -9.53 29.54
C ALA A 130 24.38 -8.63 30.21
N THR A 131 25.25 -9.22 31.02
CA THR A 131 26.57 -8.63 31.32
C THR A 131 27.46 -8.67 30.08
N THR A 132 27.08 -9.45 29.06
CA THR A 132 27.76 -9.51 27.76
C THR A 132 26.74 -9.39 26.64
N ILE A 133 26.74 -8.25 25.94
CA ILE A 133 26.01 -8.10 24.68
C ILE A 133 26.83 -8.82 23.63
N ASP A 134 26.30 -9.87 23.00
CA ASP A 134 26.91 -10.45 21.80
C ASP A 134 26.73 -9.47 20.64
N PRO A 135 27.81 -8.87 20.09
CA PRO A 135 27.73 -7.91 19.00
C PRO A 135 27.12 -8.51 17.73
N GLN A 136 27.17 -9.84 17.57
CA GLN A 136 26.59 -10.52 16.42
C GLN A 136 25.06 -10.49 16.42
N LEU A 137 24.45 -10.42 17.61
CA LEU A 137 22.99 -10.37 17.79
C LEU A 137 22.42 -8.94 17.70
N LEU A 138 23.28 -7.92 17.65
CA LEU A 138 22.83 -6.53 17.50
C LEU A 138 22.30 -6.26 16.10
N THR A 139 21.15 -5.58 16.03
CA THR A 139 20.69 -4.98 14.78
C THR A 139 21.67 -3.90 14.31
N ALA A 140 21.64 -3.56 13.01
CA ALA A 140 22.56 -2.57 12.45
C ALA A 140 22.51 -1.19 13.17
N ALA A 141 21.32 -0.79 13.64
CA ALA A 141 21.15 0.45 14.39
C ALA A 141 21.73 0.37 15.82
N GLU A 142 21.63 -0.79 16.45
CA GLU A 142 22.17 -1.03 17.79
C GLU A 142 23.71 -1.17 17.78
N ARG A 143 24.32 -1.68 16.69
CA ARG A 143 25.79 -1.72 16.53
C ARG A 143 26.40 -0.33 16.47
N LEU A 144 25.82 0.57 15.68
CA LEU A 144 26.27 1.98 15.60
C LEU A 144 26.26 2.68 16.96
N GLN A 145 25.26 2.37 17.80
CA GLN A 145 25.21 2.90 19.16
C GLN A 145 26.23 2.21 20.09
N TYR A 146 26.44 0.91 19.96
CA TYR A 146 27.42 0.18 20.76
C TYR A 146 28.87 0.60 20.48
N GLU A 147 29.23 0.74 19.20
CA GLU A 147 30.57 1.16 18.76
C GLU A 147 30.89 2.62 19.10
N GLY A 148 29.87 3.49 19.18
CA GLY A 148 30.05 4.89 19.57
C GLY A 148 30.22 5.14 21.08
N TYR A 149 30.11 4.11 21.91
CA TYR A 149 30.27 4.17 23.38
C TYR A 149 31.57 3.50 23.89
N LEU A 150 32.36 2.88 23.00
CA LEU A 150 33.73 2.40 23.26
C LEU A 150 34.75 3.47 22.87
#